data_AF-A0A3L8AT87-F1
#
_entry.id   AF-A0A3L8AT87-F1
#
_cell.length_a   1.000
_cell.length_b   1.000
_cell.length_c   1.000
_cell.angle_alpha   90.00
_cell.angle_beta   90.00
_cell.angle_gamma   90.00
#
_symmetry.space_group_name_H-M   'P 1'
#
loop_
_entity.id
_entity.type
_entity.pdbx_description
1 polymer ?
#
loop_
_entity_poly.entity_id
_entity_poly.type
_entity_poly.pdbx_seq_one_letter_code
_entity_poly.pdbx_strand_id
1 'polypeptide(L)'
;MVSDTYYVIAEVDKRSANESNSSVWPKLIAYSFDAKKILLEEGYGHGLMGGTLNLDGFDVSQWEDIFKETDSEWFKKYIVDFSLAKISSERDFIGLLKRNGCKVKTIKY
;
A
#
# COMPACT_ATOMS: atom_id res chain seq x y z
N MET A 1 -13.21 15.92 -9.48
CA MET A 1 -12.02 15.04 -9.56
C MET A 1 -12.52 13.60 -9.50
N VAL A 2 -12.03 12.72 -10.38
CA VAL A 2 -12.37 11.29 -10.30
C VAL A 2 -11.43 10.68 -9.27
N SER A 3 -11.97 10.14 -8.18
CA SER A 3 -11.20 9.42 -7.15
C SER A 3 -10.91 8.00 -7.60
N ASP A 4 -9.66 7.55 -7.46
CA ASP A 4 -9.25 6.19 -7.81
C ASP A 4 -9.71 5.21 -6.69
N THR A 5 -9.98 3.95 -7.07
CA THR A 5 -10.27 2.89 -6.08
C THR A 5 -8.96 2.23 -5.67
N TYR A 6 -8.63 2.25 -4.38
CA TYR A 6 -7.47 1.57 -3.84
C TYR A 6 -7.88 0.38 -2.99
N TYR A 7 -7.24 -0.77 -3.22
CA TYR A 7 -7.34 -1.96 -2.39
C TYR A 7 -6.29 -1.90 -1.30
N VAL A 8 -6.72 -1.99 -0.04
CA VAL A 8 -5.81 -1.98 1.11
C VAL A 8 -5.01 -3.28 1.13
N ILE A 9 -3.69 -3.14 1.05
CA ILE A 9 -2.73 -4.24 1.16
C ILE A 9 -2.38 -4.45 2.63
N ALA A 10 -2.01 -3.37 3.30
CA ALA A 10 -1.71 -3.34 4.72
C ALA A 10 -2.09 -1.99 5.33
N GLU A 11 -2.63 -2.02 6.54
CA GLU A 11 -3.00 -0.84 7.33
C GLU A 11 -2.66 -1.16 8.77
N VAL A 12 -1.67 -0.46 9.32
CA VAL A 12 -1.15 -0.74 10.64
C VAL A 12 -0.98 0.57 11.39
N ASP A 13 -1.50 0.62 12.61
CA ASP A 13 -1.33 1.74 13.51
C ASP A 13 -0.81 1.22 14.85
N LYS A 14 0.45 1.55 15.17
CA LYS A 14 1.10 1.15 16.42
C LYS A 14 1.25 2.32 17.40
N ARG A 15 0.57 3.44 17.17
CA ARG A 15 0.63 4.59 18.09
C ARG A 15 0.17 4.18 19.47
N SER A 16 0.89 4.64 20.48
CA SER A 16 0.37 4.63 21.84
C SER A 16 -0.84 5.54 21.93
N ALA A 17 -1.78 5.27 22.84
CA ALA A 17 -2.99 6.09 22.99
C ALA A 17 -2.72 7.59 23.18
N ASN A 18 -1.55 7.95 23.71
CA ASN A 18 -1.14 9.33 23.95
C ASN A 18 -0.34 9.96 22.79
N GLU A 19 -0.11 9.23 21.70
CA GLU A 19 0.73 9.64 20.57
C GLU A 19 -0.12 9.99 19.34
N SER A 20 -1.06 10.94 19.48
CA SER A 20 -2.01 11.27 18.41
C SER A 20 -1.36 11.82 17.12
N ASN A 21 -0.20 12.48 17.23
CA ASN A 21 0.49 13.14 16.12
C ASN A 21 1.83 12.47 15.76
N SER A 22 1.87 11.14 15.74
CA SER A 22 3.08 10.41 15.33
C SER A 22 3.46 10.74 13.88
N SER A 23 4.73 11.00 13.61
CA SER A 23 5.26 11.17 12.25
C SER A 23 5.56 9.83 11.55
N VAL A 24 5.42 8.70 12.27
CA VAL A 24 5.78 7.35 11.79
C VAL A 24 4.56 6.45 11.64
N TRP A 25 3.47 6.79 12.33
CA TRP A 25 2.24 6.00 12.34
C TRP A 25 1.00 6.89 12.15
N PRO A 26 -0.05 6.40 11.47
CA PRO A 26 -0.24 5.05 10.94
C PRO A 26 0.55 4.83 9.65
N LYS A 27 0.58 3.57 9.21
CA LYS A 27 1.13 3.17 7.91
C LYS A 27 0.02 2.54 7.07
N LEU A 28 -0.10 3.00 5.83
CA LEU A 28 -1.02 2.47 4.84
C LEU A 28 -0.25 2.09 3.58
N ILE A 29 -0.54 0.91 3.06
CA ILE A 29 -0.15 0.47 1.73
C ILE A 29 -1.42 0.05 1.02
N ALA A 30 -1.72 0.70 -0.09
CA ALA A 30 -2.85 0.37 -0.92
C ALA A 30 -2.49 0.42 -2.40
N TYR A 31 -3.26 -0.29 -3.23
CA TYR A 31 -3.00 -0.37 -4.67
C TYR A 31 -4.27 -0.19 -5.48
N SER A 32 -4.21 0.72 -6.45
CA SER A 32 -5.26 0.88 -7.45
C SER A 32 -4.99 -0.04 -8.62
N PHE A 33 -5.87 -1.04 -8.79
CA PHE A 33 -5.76 -2.01 -9.88
C PHE A 33 -5.97 -1.36 -11.24
N ASP A 34 -6.91 -0.42 -11.34
CA ASP A 34 -7.27 0.27 -12.58
C ASP A 34 -6.22 1.32 -12.94
N ALA A 35 -5.82 2.15 -11.97
CA ALA A 35 -4.88 3.23 -12.21
C ALA A 35 -3.41 2.80 -12.22
N LYS A 36 -3.12 1.55 -11.80
CA LYS A 36 -1.75 1.02 -11.61
C LYS A 36 -0.89 1.93 -10.73
N LYS A 37 -1.48 2.38 -9.61
CA LYS A 37 -0.83 3.26 -8.63
C LYS A 37 -0.75 2.59 -7.27
N ILE A 38 0.34 2.83 -6.57
CA ILE A 38 0.52 2.48 -5.17
C ILE A 38 0.26 3.76 -4.34
N LEU A 39 -0.58 3.64 -3.32
CA LEU A 39 -0.75 4.66 -2.29
C LEU A 39 0.05 4.21 -1.06
N LEU A 40 0.92 5.08 -0.58
CA LEU A 40 1.65 4.90 0.67
C LEU A 40 1.35 6.08 1.59
N GLU A 41 1.05 5.80 2.84
CA GLU A 41 0.97 6.83 3.88
C GLU A 41 1.82 6.39 5.08
N GLU A 42 2.54 7.36 5.66
CA GLU A 42 3.33 7.18 6.87
C GLU A 42 3.13 8.40 7.77
N GLY A 43 2.63 8.17 8.99
CA GLY A 43 2.47 9.23 9.97
C GLY A 43 1.29 10.17 9.73
N TYR A 44 1.05 11.03 10.72
CA TYR A 44 0.17 12.21 10.62
C TYR A 44 0.97 13.53 10.56
N GLY A 45 2.26 13.52 10.21
CA GLY A 45 3.05 14.75 10.05
C GLY A 45 4.47 14.51 9.52
N HIS A 46 4.99 15.47 8.73
CA HIS A 46 6.38 15.70 8.24
C HIS A 46 7.33 14.52 7.93
N GLY A 47 6.85 13.26 7.83
CA GLY A 47 7.62 12.10 7.35
C GLY A 47 7.85 12.12 5.83
N LEU A 48 8.18 10.96 5.24
CA LEU A 48 8.12 10.78 3.79
C LEU A 48 6.67 11.01 3.38
N MET A 49 6.35 12.21 2.88
CA MET A 49 5.00 12.63 2.54
C MET A 49 4.27 11.51 1.79
N GLY A 50 3.25 10.94 2.45
CA GLY A 50 2.40 9.93 1.86
C GLY A 50 1.82 10.43 0.53
N GLY A 51 1.69 9.53 -0.44
CA GLY A 51 1.28 9.91 -1.77
C GLY A 51 1.00 8.74 -2.68
N THR A 52 0.41 9.06 -3.82
CA THR A 52 0.13 8.11 -4.89
C THR A 52 1.30 8.10 -5.88
N LEU A 53 1.92 6.94 -6.06
CA LEU A 53 3.03 6.72 -6.97
C LEU A 53 2.60 5.76 -8.08
N ASN A 54 3.00 6.02 -9.32
CA ASN A 54 2.78 5.06 -10.39
C ASN A 54 3.59 3.79 -10.11
N LEU A 55 3.01 2.63 -10.42
CA LEU A 55 3.73 1.34 -10.30
C LEU A 55 4.98 1.34 -11.18
N ASP A 56 4.89 1.94 -12.37
CA ASP A 56 6.02 2.19 -13.25
C ASP A 56 6.84 3.37 -12.70
N GLY A 57 8.06 3.09 -12.25
CA GLY A 57 8.93 4.06 -11.57
C GLY A 57 8.83 4.07 -10.04
N PHE A 58 8.08 3.14 -9.44
CA PHE A 58 8.07 2.99 -7.99
C PHE A 58 9.41 2.43 -7.47
N ASP A 59 10.18 3.26 -6.76
CA ASP A 59 11.43 2.85 -6.11
C ASP A 59 11.13 2.17 -4.76
N VAL A 60 11.06 0.85 -4.80
CA VAL A 60 10.81 -0.01 -3.64
C VAL A 60 11.84 0.20 -2.52
N SER A 61 13.08 0.56 -2.84
CA SER A 61 14.16 0.67 -1.84
C SER A 61 13.94 1.80 -0.84
N GLN A 62 13.30 2.89 -1.27
CA GLN A 62 12.95 4.03 -0.42
C GLN A 62 11.90 3.68 0.64
N TRP A 63 11.16 2.60 0.42
CA TRP A 63 10.02 2.19 1.25
C TRP A 63 10.25 0.83 1.90
N GLU A 64 11.50 0.36 1.98
CA GLU A 64 11.80 -0.98 2.50
C GLU A 64 11.28 -1.18 3.94
N ASP A 65 11.40 -0.16 4.79
CA ASP A 65 10.93 -0.20 6.17
C ASP A 65 9.40 -0.32 6.25
N ILE A 66 8.65 0.40 5.38
CA ILE A 66 7.18 0.35 5.41
C ILE A 66 6.67 -1.07 5.11
N PHE A 67 7.29 -1.78 4.18
CA PHE A 67 6.89 -3.14 3.81
C PHE A 67 7.19 -4.14 4.93
N LYS A 68 8.34 -3.98 5.59
CA LYS A 68 8.74 -4.82 6.73
C LYS A 68 7.85 -4.60 7.94
N GLU A 69 7.57 -3.35 8.28
CA GLU A 69 6.85 -3.01 9.50
C GLU A 69 5.35 -3.29 9.43
N THR A 70 4.82 -3.39 8.21
CA THR A 70 3.41 -3.74 7.92
C THR A 70 3.21 -5.20 7.50
N ASP A 71 4.27 -6.03 7.56
CA ASP A 71 4.25 -7.45 7.16
C ASP A 71 3.73 -7.67 5.72
N SER A 72 4.15 -6.80 4.81
CA SER A 72 3.71 -6.77 3.41
C SER A 72 4.86 -6.99 2.43
N GLU A 73 5.94 -7.64 2.87
CA GLU A 73 7.09 -8.02 2.04
C GLU A 73 6.68 -8.91 0.84
N TRP A 74 5.61 -9.67 0.97
CA TRP A 74 5.04 -10.42 -0.14
C TRP A 74 4.61 -9.48 -1.28
N PHE A 75 3.98 -8.35 -0.96
CA PHE A 75 3.52 -7.39 -1.97
C PHE A 75 4.71 -6.69 -2.63
N LYS A 76 5.73 -6.33 -1.84
CA LYS A 76 7.03 -5.86 -2.35
C LYS A 76 7.62 -6.81 -3.39
N LYS A 77 7.66 -8.12 -3.12
CA LYS A 77 8.15 -9.12 -4.10
C LYS A 77 7.34 -9.09 -5.40
N TYR A 78 6.02 -8.96 -5.31
CA TYR A 78 5.16 -8.86 -6.50
C TYR A 78 5.40 -7.60 -7.34
N ILE A 79 5.82 -6.50 -6.71
CA ILE A 79 6.21 -5.27 -7.43
C ILE A 79 7.55 -5.50 -8.13
N VAL A 80 8.57 -5.94 -7.40
CA VAL A 80 9.95 -6.13 -7.90
C VAL A 80 10.00 -7.13 -9.04
N ASP A 81 9.26 -8.24 -8.95
CA ASP A 81 9.26 -9.30 -9.98
C ASP A 81 8.32 -8.99 -11.16
N PHE A 82 7.78 -7.76 -11.23
CA PHE A 82 6.78 -7.32 -12.21
C PHE A 82 5.54 -8.22 -12.27
N SER A 83 5.26 -8.97 -11.20
CA SER A 83 4.14 -9.92 -11.14
C SER A 83 2.81 -9.21 -11.02
N LEU A 84 2.75 -8.05 -10.34
CA LEU A 84 1.57 -7.20 -10.26
C LEU A 84 1.10 -6.69 -11.63
N ALA A 85 2.03 -6.30 -12.50
CA ALA A 85 1.73 -5.79 -13.84
C ALA A 85 1.15 -6.86 -14.76
N LYS A 86 1.43 -8.14 -14.49
CA LYS A 86 0.94 -9.29 -15.29
C LYS A 86 -0.49 -9.70 -14.94
N ILE A 87 -1.06 -9.17 -13.85
CA ILE A 87 -2.43 -9.48 -13.46
C ILE A 87 -3.40 -8.68 -14.33
N SER A 88 -4.11 -9.39 -15.20
CA SER A 88 -5.00 -8.81 -16.22
C SER A 88 -6.45 -8.64 -15.75
N SER A 89 -6.86 -9.28 -14.65
CA SER A 89 -8.22 -9.12 -14.10
C SER A 89 -8.22 -8.74 -12.63
N GLU A 90 -9.17 -7.86 -12.27
CA GLU A 90 -9.41 -7.45 -10.90
C GLU A 90 -9.80 -8.65 -10.01
N ARG A 91 -10.51 -9.63 -10.56
CA ARG A 91 -10.86 -10.88 -9.86
C ARG A 91 -9.61 -11.64 -9.43
N ASP A 92 -8.62 -11.77 -10.30
CA ASP A 92 -7.37 -12.48 -9.99
C ASP A 92 -6.54 -11.72 -8.97
N PHE A 93 -6.56 -10.38 -9.06
CA PHE A 93 -5.96 -9.51 -8.07
C PHE A 93 -6.61 -9.67 -6.69
N ILE A 94 -7.94 -9.64 -6.60
CA ILE A 94 -8.67 -9.93 -5.34
C ILE A 94 -8.35 -11.34 -4.83
N GLY A 95 -8.22 -12.31 -5.73
CA GLY A 95 -7.77 -13.67 -5.40
C GLY A 95 -6.38 -13.69 -4.79
N LEU A 96 -5.45 -12.89 -5.31
CA LEU A 96 -4.10 -12.72 -4.76
C LEU A 96 -4.16 -12.14 -3.34
N LEU A 97 -4.96 -11.09 -3.10
CA LEU A 97 -5.10 -10.48 -1.77
C LEU A 97 -5.56 -11.52 -0.74
N LYS A 98 -6.61 -12.28 -1.08
CA LYS A 98 -7.15 -13.31 -0.19
C LYS A 98 -6.14 -14.41 0.13
N ARG A 99 -5.35 -14.85 -0.86
CA ARG A 99 -4.30 -15.87 -0.65
C ARG A 99 -3.19 -15.42 0.29
N ASN A 100 -2.92 -14.10 0.36
CA ASN A 100 -1.94 -13.52 1.26
C ASN A 100 -2.55 -13.02 2.58
N GLY A 101 -3.78 -13.44 2.92
CA GLY A 101 -4.42 -13.13 4.20
C GLY A 101 -5.00 -11.72 4.32
N CYS A 102 -4.99 -10.92 3.25
CA CYS A 102 -5.59 -9.59 3.26
C CYS A 102 -7.12 -9.68 3.33
N LYS A 103 -7.72 -8.85 4.19
CA LYS A 103 -9.16 -8.55 4.09
C LYS A 103 -9.37 -7.61 2.92
N VAL A 104 -10.29 -7.96 2.02
CA VAL A 104 -10.60 -7.10 0.88
C VAL A 104 -11.35 -5.86 1.38
N LYS A 105 -10.60 -4.77 1.54
CA LYS A 105 -11.09 -3.44 1.90
C LYS A 105 -10.67 -2.47 0.80
N THR A 106 -11.57 -1.58 0.41
CA THR A 106 -11.28 -0.53 -0.55
C THR A 106 -11.44 0.85 0.08
N ILE A 107 -10.66 1.79 -0.42
CA ILE A 107 -10.73 3.21 -0.09
C ILE A 107 -10.76 4.03 -1.38
N LYS A 108 -11.23 5.27 -1.28
CA LYS A 108 -11.22 6.26 -2.37
C LYS A 108 -10.19 7.32 -2.03
N TYR A 109 -9.30 7.61 -2.97
CA TYR A 109 -8.26 8.63 -2.85
C TYR A 109 -8.14 9.39 -4.17
#